data_AF-A0A840NA20-F1
#
_entry.id   AF-A0A840NA20-F1
#
_cell.length_a   1.000
_cell.length_b   1.000
_cell.length_c   1.000
_cell.angle_alpha   90.00
_cell.angle_beta   90.00
_cell.angle_gamma   90.00
#
_symmetry.space_group_name_H-M   'P 1'
#
loop_
_entity.id
_entity.type
_entity.pdbx_description
1 polymer ?
#
loop_
_entity_poly.entity_id
_entity_poly.type
_entity_poly.pdbx_seq_one_letter_code
_entity_poly.pdbx_strand_id
1 'polypeptide(L)'
;MNRTGKFIVLAALALVIYSAWTVYQGAQGFNPPAIEDVKKRMQADFAAKNMTVTEISMLRRSPRELAGFVKLKAQGSDEIQQKTCTATMAKDNVTTSWSCQ
;
A
#
# COMPACT_ATOMS: atom_id res chain seq x y z
N MET A 1 -41.68 1.01 -4.71
CA MET A 1 -40.23 0.79 -4.95
C MET A 1 -39.70 -0.20 -3.94
N ASN A 2 -39.43 -1.44 -4.37
CA ASN A 2 -39.02 -2.54 -3.50
C ASN A 2 -37.68 -2.23 -2.82
N ARG A 3 -37.63 -2.37 -1.49
CA ARG A 3 -36.44 -2.14 -0.64
C ARG A 3 -35.19 -2.81 -1.23
N THR A 4 -35.35 -4.02 -1.77
CA THR A 4 -34.30 -4.84 -2.40
C THR A 4 -33.68 -4.20 -3.64
N GLY A 5 -34.48 -3.53 -4.48
CA GLY A 5 -33.99 -2.88 -5.70
C GLY A 5 -33.10 -1.67 -5.41
N LYS A 6 -33.37 -0.93 -4.32
CA LYS A 6 -32.51 0.18 -3.89
C LYS A 6 -31.13 -0.29 -3.45
N PHE A 7 -31.01 -1.43 -2.76
CA PHE A 7 -29.72 -1.97 -2.33
C PHE A 7 -28.84 -2.44 -3.50
N ILE A 8 -29.45 -3.07 -4.51
CA ILE A 8 -28.73 -3.51 -5.71
C ILE A 8 -28.20 -2.30 -6.49
N VAL A 9 -29.03 -1.26 -6.64
CA VAL A 9 -28.61 -0.02 -7.30
C VAL A 9 -27.46 0.66 -6.55
N LEU A 10 -27.52 0.71 -5.22
CA LEU A 10 -26.45 1.30 -4.40
C LEU A 10 -25.15 0.50 -4.48
N ALA A 11 -25.22 -0.83 -4.46
CA ALA A 11 -24.05 -1.70 -4.60
C ALA A 11 -23.41 -1.57 -6.00
N ALA A 12 -24.23 -1.50 -7.05
CA ALA A 12 -23.75 -1.26 -8.40
C ALA A 12 -23.11 0.13 -8.54
N LEU A 13 -23.69 1.16 -7.92
CA LEU A 13 -23.11 2.51 -7.91
C LEU A 13 -21.76 2.54 -7.19
N ALA A 14 -21.64 1.85 -6.05
CA ALA A 14 -20.39 1.75 -5.30
C ALA A 14 -19.30 1.05 -6.12
N LEU A 15 -19.64 0.00 -6.87
CA LEU A 15 -18.71 -0.70 -7.76
C LEU A 15 -18.27 0.18 -8.94
N VAL A 16 -19.16 0.97 -9.52
CA VAL A 16 -18.83 1.92 -10.60
C VAL A 16 -17.92 3.03 -10.09
N ILE A 17 -18.19 3.57 -8.89
CA ILE A 17 -17.33 4.58 -8.28
C ILE A 17 -15.95 3.99 -7.96
N TYR A 18 -15.89 2.79 -7.38
CA TYR A 18 -14.64 2.10 -7.07
C TYR A 18 -13.81 1.82 -8.34
N SER A 19 -14.44 1.32 -9.40
CA SER A 19 -13.77 1.03 -10.68
C SER A 19 -13.34 2.29 -11.43
N ALA A 20 -14.12 3.38 -11.40
CA ALA A 20 -13.69 4.66 -11.94
C ALA A 20 -12.49 5.23 -11.17
N TRP A 21 -12.44 5.02 -9.85
CA TRP A 21 -11.32 5.45 -9.01
C TRP A 21 -10.05 4.66 -9.29
N THR A 22 -10.15 3.34 -9.48
CA THR A 22 -8.99 2.49 -9.82
C THR A 22 -8.47 2.77 -11.23
N VAL A 23 -9.34 3.03 -12.20
CA VAL A 23 -8.94 3.39 -13.59
C VAL A 23 -8.26 4.76 -13.65
N TYR A 24 -8.76 5.76 -12.90
CA TYR A 24 -8.13 7.09 -12.84
C TYR A 24 -6.73 7.05 -12.21
N GLN A 25 -6.51 6.13 -11.25
CA GLN A 25 -5.20 5.96 -10.61
C GLN A 25 -4.22 5.08 -11.41
N GLY A 26 -4.73 4.15 -12.22
CA GLY A 26 -3.93 3.23 -13.04
C GLY A 26 -3.06 3.92 -14.10
N ALA A 27 -3.34 5.18 -14.45
CA ALA A 27 -2.60 5.91 -15.47
C ALA A 27 -1.25 6.49 -14.99
N GLN A 28 -0.95 6.53 -13.68
CA GLN A 28 0.18 7.33 -13.17
C GLN A 28 1.15 6.61 -12.21
N GLY A 29 1.06 5.30 -11.99
CA GLY A 29 1.97 4.59 -11.06
C GLY A 29 1.72 4.94 -9.58
N PHE A 30 2.74 4.90 -8.71
CA PHE A 30 2.63 5.18 -7.27
C PHE A 30 2.15 6.61 -6.94
N ASN A 31 0.85 6.80 -6.79
CA ASN A 31 0.26 8.03 -6.27
C ASN A 31 0.30 8.06 -4.72
N PRO A 32 0.03 9.22 -4.08
CA PRO A 32 0.05 9.32 -2.62
C PRO A 32 -0.78 8.26 -1.86
N PRO A 33 -2.04 7.95 -2.24
CA PRO A 33 -2.79 6.91 -1.54
C PRO A 33 -2.20 5.51 -1.72
N ALA A 34 -1.65 5.18 -2.89
CA ALA A 34 -0.98 3.89 -3.12
C ALA A 34 0.33 3.78 -2.32
N ILE A 35 1.07 4.88 -2.15
CA ILE A 35 2.27 4.91 -1.29
C ILE A 35 1.89 4.61 0.16
N GLU A 36 0.83 5.25 0.67
CA GLU A 36 0.35 5.01 2.04
C GLU A 36 -0.17 3.59 2.24
N ASP A 37 -0.87 3.04 1.24
CA ASP A 37 -1.33 1.65 1.24
C ASP A 37 -0.14 0.65 1.27
N VAL A 38 0.92 0.90 0.49
CA VAL A 38 2.17 0.12 0.57
C VAL A 38 2.80 0.20 1.95
N LYS A 39 2.91 1.39 2.55
CA LYS A 39 3.48 1.55 3.92
C LYS A 39 2.68 0.75 4.95
N LYS A 40 1.34 0.78 4.87
CA LYS A 40 0.47 -0.01 5.77
C LYS A 40 0.68 -1.51 5.60
N ARG A 41 0.78 -2.00 4.36
CA ARG A 41 1.09 -3.42 4.10
C ARG A 41 2.47 -3.81 4.64
N MET A 42 3.49 -2.98 4.42
CA MET A 42 4.82 -3.20 5.00
C MET A 42 4.76 -3.31 6.52
N GLN A 43 4.01 -2.41 7.18
CA GLN A 43 3.84 -2.44 8.63
C GLN A 43 3.16 -3.72 9.12
N ALA A 44 2.09 -4.16 8.44
CA ALA A 44 1.41 -5.41 8.77
C ALA A 44 2.33 -6.64 8.59
N ASP A 45 3.12 -6.68 7.52
CA ASP A 45 4.07 -7.77 7.25
C ASP A 45 5.18 -7.88 8.30
N PHE A 46 5.70 -6.74 8.78
CA PHE A 46 6.69 -6.74 9.86
C PHE A 46 6.05 -7.09 11.22
N ALA A 47 4.84 -6.60 11.48
CA ALA A 47 4.10 -6.97 12.69
C ALA A 47 3.83 -8.49 12.75
N ALA A 48 3.50 -9.12 11.62
CA ALA A 48 3.33 -10.58 11.52
C ALA A 48 4.63 -11.37 11.81
N LYS A 49 5.79 -10.71 11.77
CA LYS A 49 7.11 -11.27 12.09
C LYS A 49 7.60 -10.88 13.50
N ASN A 50 6.71 -10.40 14.37
CA ASN A 50 7.03 -9.88 15.71
C ASN A 50 8.05 -8.73 15.69
N MET A 51 8.04 -7.92 14.63
CA MET A 51 8.83 -6.70 14.54
C MET A 51 7.93 -5.48 14.65
N THR A 52 8.37 -4.49 15.43
CA THR A 52 7.70 -3.20 15.54
C THR A 52 8.32 -2.23 14.56
N VAL A 53 7.53 -1.71 13.63
CA VAL A 53 7.94 -0.61 12.75
C VAL A 53 7.88 0.71 13.53
N THR A 54 9.00 1.42 13.61
CA THR A 54 9.07 2.75 14.24
C THR A 54 8.98 3.88 13.21
N GLU A 55 9.49 3.65 12.01
CA GLU A 55 9.45 4.63 10.91
C GLU A 55 9.47 3.91 9.56
N ILE A 56 8.67 4.39 8.61
CA ILE A 56 8.79 4.03 7.19
C ILE A 56 8.90 5.30 6.38
N SER A 57 10.00 5.45 5.65
CA SER A 57 10.18 6.50 4.66
C SER A 57 10.31 5.87 3.29
N MET A 58 9.36 6.13 2.40
CA MET A 58 9.37 5.66 1.03
C MET A 58 9.12 6.85 0.12
N LEU A 59 10.06 7.12 -0.78
CA LEU A 59 10.00 8.21 -1.72
C LEU A 59 9.91 7.66 -3.14
N ARG A 60 9.19 8.37 -3.99
CA ARG A 60 9.04 8.02 -5.39
C ARG A 60 10.35 8.24 -6.14
N ARG A 61 10.94 7.16 -6.65
CA ARG A 61 12.13 7.21 -7.51
C ARG A 61 11.76 7.26 -8.99
N SER A 62 10.72 6.54 -9.36
CA SER A 62 10.13 6.55 -10.70
C SER A 62 8.61 6.36 -10.59
N PRO A 63 7.83 6.47 -11.69
CA PRO A 63 6.39 6.24 -11.63
C PRO A 63 6.02 4.90 -10.98
N ARG A 64 6.83 3.85 -11.17
CA ARG A 64 6.59 2.48 -10.69
C ARG A 64 7.59 1.99 -9.66
N GLU A 65 8.39 2.88 -9.07
CA GLU A 65 9.39 2.51 -8.08
C GLU A 65 9.39 3.50 -6.90
N LEU A 66 9.34 2.94 -5.69
CA LEU A 66 9.63 3.64 -4.45
C LEU A 66 10.96 3.13 -3.90
N ALA A 67 11.74 4.03 -3.33
CA ALA A 67 12.97 3.71 -2.61
C ALA A 67 13.00 4.48 -1.28
N GLY A 68 13.59 3.86 -0.27
CA GLY A 68 13.71 4.47 1.05
C GLY A 68 14.17 3.47 2.10
N PHE A 69 13.60 3.56 3.30
CA PHE A 69 14.00 2.74 4.43
C PHE A 69 12.84 2.44 5.37
N VAL A 70 13.03 1.40 6.17
CA VAL A 70 12.21 1.10 7.35
C VAL A 70 13.11 1.03 8.58
N LYS A 71 12.65 1.60 9.69
CA LYS A 71 13.25 1.40 11.02
C LYS A 71 12.38 0.42 11.79
N LEU A 72 13.03 -0.61 12.30
CA LEU A 72 12.41 -1.77 12.94
C LEU A 72 13.02 -1.99 14.31
N LYS A 73 12.20 -2.53 15.21
CA LYS A 73 12.59 -2.96 16.55
C LYS A 73 12.10 -4.38 16.76
N ALA A 74 12.98 -5.30 17.16
CA ALA A 74 12.54 -6.65 17.53
C ALA A 74 11.76 -6.61 18.85
N GLN A 75 10.78 -7.49 19.03
CA GLN A 75 10.03 -7.55 20.27
C GLN A 75 10.97 -7.81 21.46
N GLY A 76 10.98 -6.89 22.44
CA GLY A 76 11.81 -6.98 23.64
C GLY A 76 13.26 -6.49 23.49
N SER A 77 13.69 -6.03 22.31
CA SER A 77 15.01 -5.39 22.12
C SER A 77 14.84 -3.90 21.92
N ASP A 78 15.62 -3.06 22.60
CA ASP A 78 15.68 -1.60 22.36
C ASP A 78 16.49 -1.18 21.13
N GLU A 79 17.12 -2.14 20.45
CA GLU A 79 17.91 -1.89 19.27
C GLU A 79 17.02 -1.57 18.05
N ILE A 80 17.30 -0.42 17.42
CA ILE A 80 16.63 0.00 16.19
C ILE A 80 17.50 -0.42 15.01
N GLN A 81 16.97 -1.30 14.17
CA GLN A 81 17.58 -1.67 12.90
C GLN A 81 16.97 -0.85 11.77
N GLN A 82 17.81 -0.21 10.97
CA GLN A 82 17.39 0.46 9.74
C GLN A 82 17.67 -0.46 8.55
N LYS A 83 16.66 -0.71 7.73
CA LYS A 83 16.75 -1.51 6.51
C LYS A 83 16.40 -0.68 5.30
N THR A 84 17.20 -0.79 4.25
CA THR A 84 16.88 -0.13 2.97
C THR A 84 15.79 -0.91 2.28
N CYS A 85 14.74 -0.23 1.83
CA CYS A 85 13.59 -0.85 1.18
C CYS A 85 13.33 -0.26 -0.20
N THR A 86 12.91 -1.12 -1.11
CA THR A 86 12.42 -0.76 -2.43
C THR A 86 11.05 -1.37 -2.65
N ALA A 87 10.13 -0.62 -3.25
CA ALA A 87 8.84 -1.15 -3.69
C ALA A 87 8.65 -0.91 -5.19
N THR A 88 8.12 -1.90 -5.88
CA THR A 88 7.88 -1.87 -7.33
C THR A 88 6.42 -2.13 -7.65
N MET A 89 5.93 -1.46 -8.68
CA MET A 89 4.59 -1.67 -9.22
C MET A 89 4.68 -2.42 -10.55
N ALA A 90 3.89 -3.48 -10.68
CA ALA A 90 3.81 -4.27 -11.89
C ALA A 90 3.14 -3.50 -13.04
N LYS A 91 3.18 -4.07 -14.25
CA LYS A 91 2.65 -3.44 -15.47
C LYS A 91 1.13 -3.22 -15.41
N ASP A 92 0.41 -3.98 -14.61
CA ASP A 92 -1.03 -3.83 -14.36
C ASP A 92 -1.39 -2.58 -13.53
N ASN A 93 -0.38 -1.87 -13.00
CA ASN A 93 -0.51 -0.70 -12.14
C ASN A 93 -1.30 -0.94 -10.84
N VAL A 94 -1.52 -2.20 -10.46
CA VAL A 94 -2.27 -2.61 -9.26
C VAL A 94 -1.39 -3.47 -8.36
N THR A 95 -0.67 -4.42 -8.94
CA THR A 95 0.16 -5.34 -8.17
C THR A 95 1.42 -4.62 -7.71
N THR A 96 1.65 -4.58 -6.40
CA THR A 96 2.85 -3.97 -5.79
C THR A 96 3.62 -5.02 -5.01
N SER A 97 4.94 -4.93 -5.04
CA SER A 97 5.85 -5.80 -4.28
C SER A 97 6.93 -4.95 -3.63
N TRP A 98 7.50 -5.41 -2.52
CA TRP A 98 8.61 -4.73 -1.86
C TRP A 98 9.64 -5.72 -1.34
N SER A 99 10.85 -5.22 -1.17
CA SER A 99 11.97 -5.94 -0.59
C SER A 99 12.74 -4.98 0.32
N CYS A 100 13.19 -5.50 1.46
CA CYS A 100 14.02 -4.77 2.41
C CYS A 100 15.26 -5.60 2.72
N GLN A 101 16.44 -4.99 2.60
CA GLN A 101 17.73 -5.59 2.94
C GLN A 101 18.08 -5.23 4.39
#